data_AF-A0AAN4W5P8-F1
#
_entry.id   AF-A0AAN4W5P8-F1
#
_cell.length_a   1.000
_cell.length_b   1.000
_cell.length_c   1.000
_cell.angle_alpha   90.00
_cell.angle_beta   90.00
_cell.angle_gamma   90.00
#
_symmetry.space_group_name_H-M   'P 1'
#
loop_
_entity.id
_entity.type
_entity.pdbx_description
1 polymer ?
#
loop_
_entity_poly.entity_id
_entity_poly.type
_entity_poly.pdbx_seq_one_letter_code
_entity_poly.pdbx_strand_id
1 'polypeptide(L)'
;MDSSIVYFPALLRENGYFTTLRFKKDYNASCPKNVWDKDDFWDINESLEGRKEKQPFFIFYNTWISHETRLHHKKTAIIFSGQFRVYRQY
;
A
#
# COMPACT_ATOMS: atom_id res chain seq x y z
N MET A 1 -1.49 -2.84 21.63
CA MET A 1 -0.23 -3.07 20.90
C MET A 1 0.89 -2.98 21.92
N ASP A 2 1.89 -3.85 21.88
CA ASP A 2 3.04 -3.74 22.78
C ASP A 2 3.74 -2.40 22.53
N SER A 3 3.92 -1.60 23.57
CA SER A 3 4.59 -0.30 23.51
C SER A 3 6.08 -0.41 23.17
N SER A 4 6.65 -1.62 23.15
CA SER A 4 8.03 -1.88 22.75
C SER A 4 8.28 -1.79 21.23
N ILE A 5 7.23 -1.89 20.41
CA ILE A 5 7.37 -1.94 18.95
C ILE A 5 7.21 -0.54 18.37
N VAL A 6 8.31 -0.01 17.80
CA VAL A 6 8.33 1.28 17.10
C VAL A 6 8.38 1.05 15.60
N TYR A 7 7.48 1.74 14.88
CA TYR A 7 7.49 1.73 13.42
C TYR A 7 8.65 2.58 12.89
N PHE A 8 9.45 2.02 11.97
CA PHE A 8 10.62 2.69 11.41
C PHE A 8 10.33 4.12 10.86
N PRO A 9 9.23 4.37 10.13
CA PRO A 9 8.89 5.72 9.67
C PRO A 9 8.58 6.67 10.83
N ALA A 10 7.94 6.20 11.90
CA ALA A 10 7.66 7.03 13.07
C ALA A 10 8.97 7.48 13.75
N LEU A 11 9.95 6.59 13.87
CA LEU A 11 11.29 6.93 14.38
C LEU A 11 11.97 7.99 13.51
N LEU A 12 11.87 7.89 12.18
CA LEU A 12 12.43 8.89 11.27
C LEU A 12 11.74 10.26 11.41
N ARG A 13 10.41 10.27 11.55
CA ARG A 13 9.63 11.51 11.76
C ARG A 13 10.01 12.22 13.06
N GLU A 14 10.19 11.46 14.14
CA GLU A 14 10.66 11.99 15.42
C GLU A 14 12.04 12.66 15.30
N ASN A 15 12.86 12.20 14.35
CA ASN A 15 14.18 12.78 14.01
C ASN A 15 14.12 13.81 12.87
N GLY A 16 12.93 14.30 12.51
CA GLY A 16 12.74 15.41 11.58
C GLY A 16 12.63 15.04 10.10
N TYR A 17 12.62 13.76 9.74
CA TYR A 17 12.43 13.33 8.36
C TYR A 17 10.97 13.50 7.93
N PHE A 18 10.77 13.93 6.68
CA PHE A 18 9.48 13.82 6.00
C PHE A 18 9.34 12.42 5.41
N THR A 19 8.32 11.68 5.81
CA THR A 19 8.19 10.26 5.49
C THR A 19 6.93 9.99 4.68
N THR A 20 7.08 9.31 3.53
CA THR A 20 5.92 8.97 2.70
C THR A 20 5.91 7.52 2.23
N LEU A 21 4.73 6.95 2.08
CA LEU A 21 4.49 5.59 1.59
C LEU A 21 3.48 5.58 0.44
N ARG A 22 3.76 4.80 -0.60
CA ARG A 22 2.84 4.62 -1.73
C ARG A 22 1.78 3.58 -1.42
N PHE A 23 0.60 4.02 -0.96
CA PHE A 23 -0.69 3.31 -0.74
C PHE A 23 -0.70 2.03 0.10
N LYS A 24 0.27 1.14 -0.10
CA LYS A 24 0.25 -0.24 0.34
C LYS A 24 1.08 -0.40 1.62
N LYS A 25 0.40 -0.39 2.76
CA LYS A 25 1.03 -0.58 4.08
C LYS A 25 1.32 -2.06 4.36
N ASP A 26 0.36 -2.93 4.03
CA ASP A 26 0.40 -4.39 4.24
C ASP A 26 0.93 -4.82 5.62
N TYR A 27 0.71 -4.01 6.66
CA TYR A 27 1.10 -4.39 8.00
C TYR A 27 0.19 -5.49 8.51
N ASN A 28 0.78 -6.58 9.00
CA ASN A 28 0.06 -7.66 9.70
C ASN A 28 -0.35 -7.26 11.14
N ALA A 29 -0.35 -5.97 11.45
CA ALA A 29 -0.61 -5.42 12.77
C ALA A 29 -1.31 -4.06 12.66
N SER A 30 -2.04 -3.66 13.71
CA SER A 30 -2.77 -2.39 13.74
C SER A 30 -1.83 -1.19 13.59
N CYS A 31 -1.92 -0.48 12.47
CA CYS A 31 -1.12 0.72 12.25
C CYS A 31 -1.65 1.89 13.12
N PRO A 32 -0.84 2.49 14.00
CA PRO A 32 -1.21 3.73 14.66
C PRO A 32 -1.47 4.85 13.63
N LYS A 33 -2.26 5.85 14.04
CA LYS A 33 -2.35 7.10 13.27
C LYS A 33 -0.98 7.80 13.31
N ASN A 34 -0.62 8.51 12.24
CA ASN A 34 0.60 9.33 12.14
C ASN A 34 1.92 8.55 12.06
N VAL A 35 1.94 7.31 11.55
CA VAL A 35 3.22 6.65 11.22
C VAL A 35 3.91 7.34 10.04
N TRP A 36 3.15 7.85 9.08
CA TRP A 36 3.62 8.50 7.86
C TRP A 36 3.09 9.94 7.76
N ASP A 37 3.83 10.84 7.10
CA ASP A 37 3.31 12.16 6.74
C ASP A 37 2.30 12.05 5.59
N LYS A 38 2.57 11.18 4.62
CA LYS A 38 1.66 10.85 3.50
C LYS A 38 1.74 9.36 3.19
N ASP A 39 0.63 8.66 3.06
CA ASP A 39 0.63 7.20 2.83
C ASP A 39 -0.32 6.73 1.70
N ASP A 40 -0.70 7.66 0.83
CA ASP A 40 -1.77 7.52 -0.15
C ASP A 40 -1.43 8.12 -1.53
N PHE A 41 -0.17 8.47 -1.79
CA PHE A 41 0.22 9.09 -3.07
C PHE A 41 0.28 8.05 -4.21
N TRP A 42 -0.09 8.44 -5.43
CA TRP A 42 -0.05 7.54 -6.59
C TRP A 42 1.20 7.74 -7.44
N ASP A 43 1.55 8.98 -7.73
CA ASP A 43 2.72 9.36 -8.52
C ASP A 43 3.89 9.73 -7.60
N ILE A 44 5.12 9.41 -8.02
CA ILE A 44 6.32 9.77 -7.25
C ILE A 44 6.48 11.29 -7.11
N ASN A 45 5.96 12.09 -8.05
CA ASN A 45 6.02 13.55 -7.97
C ASN A 45 5.19 14.11 -6.81
N GLU A 46 4.14 13.41 -6.40
CA GLU A 46 3.28 13.77 -5.26
C GLU A 46 3.92 13.39 -3.91
N SER A 47 5.01 12.61 -3.91
CA SER A 47 5.59 12.02 -2.69
C SER A 47 6.27 13.02 -1.76
N LEU A 48 6.55 14.24 -2.22
CA LEU A 48 7.23 15.29 -1.47
C LEU A 48 6.36 16.53 -1.23
N GLU A 49 5.09 16.50 -1.63
CA GLU A 49 4.15 17.59 -1.36
C GLU A 49 3.97 17.79 0.15
N GLY A 50 4.15 19.02 0.62
CA GLY A 50 4.09 19.35 2.05
C GLY A 50 5.43 19.18 2.79
N ARG A 51 6.49 18.68 2.15
CA ARG A 51 7.83 18.69 2.73
C ARG A 51 8.35 20.12 2.89
N LYS A 52 8.95 20.44 4.03
CA LYS A 52 9.60 21.74 4.26
C LYS A 52 10.92 21.84 3.48
N GLU A 53 11.32 23.08 3.17
CA GLU A 53 12.61 23.33 2.55
C GLU A 53 13.76 22.74 3.39
N LYS A 54 14.72 22.07 2.75
CA LYS A 54 15.89 21.40 3.38
C LYS A 54 15.58 20.28 4.38
N GLN A 55 14.31 19.93 4.60
CA GLN A 55 13.94 18.80 5.45
C GLN A 55 14.41 17.48 4.81
N PRO A 56 15.13 16.60 5.52
CA PRO A 56 15.48 15.29 4.99
C PRO A 56 14.21 14.46 4.76
N PHE A 57 14.25 13.51 3.84
CA PHE A 57 13.08 12.71 3.49
C PHE A 57 13.39 11.23 3.36
N PHE A 58 12.35 10.43 3.54
CA PHE A 58 12.35 8.99 3.28
C PHE A 58 11.05 8.61 2.55
N ILE A 59 11.19 8.06 1.35
CA ILE A 59 10.04 7.64 0.52
C ILE A 59 10.08 6.12 0.39
N PHE A 60 9.00 5.45 0.76
CA PHE A 60 8.79 4.04 0.53
C PHE A 60 7.87 3.83 -0.67
N TYR A 61 8.45 3.48 -1.83
CA TYR A 61 7.73 3.36 -3.09
C TYR A 61 7.46 1.89 -3.46
N ASN A 62 6.28 1.41 -3.10
CA ASN A 62 5.81 0.10 -3.56
C ASN A 62 5.53 0.13 -5.07
N THR A 63 6.00 -0.88 -5.81
CA THR A 63 5.62 -1.08 -7.22
C THR A 63 4.48 -2.11 -7.30
N TRP A 64 3.50 -1.89 -8.18
CA TRP A 64 2.37 -2.83 -8.38
C TRP A 64 2.63 -3.84 -9.51
N ILE A 65 3.90 -4.00 -9.91
CA ILE A 65 4.27 -4.78 -11.11
C ILE A 65 3.86 -6.25 -10.98
N SER A 66 3.96 -6.83 -9.80
CA SER A 66 3.67 -8.24 -9.54
C SER A 66 2.26 -8.50 -8.99
N HIS A 67 1.32 -7.54 -9.08
CA HIS A 67 -0.01 -7.76 -8.52
C HIS A 67 -0.67 -9.01 -9.13
N GLU A 68 -1.16 -9.91 -8.27
CA GLU A 68 -1.69 -11.24 -8.63
C GLU A 68 -2.85 -11.18 -9.62
N THR A 69 -3.54 -10.03 -9.72
CA THR A 69 -4.55 -9.76 -10.75
C THR A 69 -4.02 -9.88 -12.19
N ARG A 70 -2.69 -9.87 -12.39
CA ARG A 70 -2.04 -10.18 -13.67
C ARG A 70 -1.83 -11.68 -13.93
N LEU A 71 -1.87 -12.52 -12.90
CA LEU A 71 -1.82 -13.99 -13.01
C LEU A 71 -3.18 -14.57 -13.39
N HIS A 72 -4.26 -13.90 -13.00
CA HIS A 72 -5.61 -14.29 -13.41
C HIS A 72 -5.96 -13.72 -14.78
N HIS A 73 -5.71 -14.49 -15.83
CA HIS A 73 -6.35 -14.26 -17.12
C HIS A 73 -7.86 -14.28 -16.91
N LYS A 74 -8.58 -13.27 -17.40
CA LYS A 74 -10.05 -13.32 -17.44
C LYS A 74 -10.44 -14.62 -18.14
N LYS A 75 -11.06 -15.55 -17.41
CA LYS A 75 -11.72 -16.69 -18.06
C LYS A 75 -12.79 -16.07 -18.94
N THR A 76 -12.58 -16.07 -20.26
CA THR A 76 -13.66 -15.88 -21.21
C THR A 76 -14.72 -16.90 -20.82
N ALA A 77 -15.86 -16.42 -20.32
CA ALA A 77 -17.01 -17.28 -20.16
C ALA A 77 -17.39 -17.72 -21.57
N ILE A 78 -17.04 -18.96 -21.93
CA ILE A 78 -17.66 -19.61 -23.07
C ILE A 78 -19.10 -19.84 -22.63
N ILE A 79 -19.98 -18.95 -23.05
CA ILE A 79 -21.43 -19.10 -22.85
C ILE A 79 -21.84 -20.23 -23.79
N PHE A 80 -21.86 -21.46 -23.28
CA PHE A 80 -22.66 -22.51 -23.90
C PHE A 80 -24.12 -22.14 -23.64
N SER A 81 -24.89 -21.94 -24.70
CA SER A 81 -26.36 -21.78 -24.65
C SER A 81 -27.02 -23.13 -24.33
N GLY A 82 -26.72 -23.67 -23.15
CA GLY A 82 -27.31 -24.88 -22.59
C GLY A 82 -27.44 -24.69 -21.09
N GLN A 83 -28.67 -24.83 -20.58
CA GLN A 83 -28.99 -24.65 -19.17
C GLN A 83 -28.20 -25.64 -18.29
N PHE A 84 -27.05 -25.23 -17.76
CA PHE A 84 -26.42 -25.91 -16.64
C PHE A 84 -25.95 -24.88 -15.62
N ARG A 85 -26.63 -24.83 -14.46
CA ARG A 85 -26.17 -24.12 -13.28
C ARG A 85 -25.25 -25.05 -12.50
N VAL A 86 -23.97 -24.73 -12.46
CA VAL A 86 -23.02 -25.34 -11.51
C VAL A 86 -22.93 -24.42 -10.30
N TYR A 87 -23.41 -24.89 -9.15
CA TYR A 87 -23.18 -24.23 -7.87
C TYR A 87 -21.84 -24.72 -7.30
N ARG A 88 -20.94 -23.79 -7.01
CA ARG A 88 -19.70 -24.10 -6.29
C ARG A 88 -20.01 -24.05 -4.79
N GLN A 89 -19.92 -25.19 -4.11
CA GLN A 89 -19.82 -25.23 -2.65
C GLN A 89 -18.37 -24.99 -2.25
N TYR A 90 -18.18 -24.20 -1.19
CA TYR A 90 -16.89 -23.97 -0.54
C TYR A 90 -16.44 -25.22 0.22
#